data_AF-A0A1V6PX10-F1
#
_entry.id   AF-A0A1V6PX10-F1
#
_cell.length_a   1.000
_cell.length_b   1.000
_cell.length_c   1.000
_cell.angle_alpha   90.00
_cell.angle_beta   90.00
_cell.angle_gamma   90.00
#
_symmetry.space_group_name_H-M   'P 1'
#
loop_
_entity.id
_entity.type
_entity.pdbx_description
1 polymer ?
#
loop_
_entity_poly.entity_id
_entity_poly.type
_entity_poly.pdbx_seq_one_letter_code
_entity_poly.pdbx_strand_id
1 'polypeptide(L)'
;MPGLGELMGLRTFFVEDLLLAGPRRGGMNKYLLIEGLRLKRSIYVSAEEPTVITGLIDWQSTSIEPAFIYANETPDFAALPRVPEEDPLENEQNETEVSGQKERELKDASVCYQTYDVVMTALVHKLRPARLLDPTLFRLFHYCHTTWRDSAVAVRQELIELSARWAELGLEGLCPYSPTEAELKQHARD
;
A
#
# COMPACT_ATOMS: atom_id res chain seq x y z
N MET A 1 -18.44 -18.66 8.73
CA MET A 1 -16.98 -18.43 8.73
C MET A 1 -16.45 -18.99 7.42
N PRO A 2 -16.19 -18.16 6.40
CA PRO A 2 -15.50 -18.65 5.22
C PRO A 2 -14.09 -19.10 5.63
N GLY A 3 -13.66 -20.26 5.12
CA GLY A 3 -12.36 -20.83 5.45
C GLY A 3 -11.22 -20.06 4.80
N LEU A 4 -10.00 -20.20 5.34
CA LEU A 4 -8.78 -19.60 4.76
C LEU A 4 -8.63 -19.91 3.24
N GLY A 5 -9.17 -21.04 2.78
CA GLY A 5 -9.20 -21.45 1.38
C GLY A 5 -10.14 -20.64 0.48
N GLU A 6 -11.25 -20.11 0.99
CA GLU A 6 -12.15 -19.24 0.21
C GLU A 6 -11.53 -17.85 0.00
N LEU A 7 -10.87 -17.30 1.02
CA LEU A 7 -10.14 -16.03 0.92
C LEU A 7 -8.97 -16.11 -0.08
N MET A 8 -8.25 -17.23 -0.10
CA MET A 8 -7.22 -17.52 -1.10
C MET A 8 -7.82 -17.69 -2.51
N GLY A 9 -9.02 -18.28 -2.64
CA GLY A 9 -9.74 -18.40 -3.92
C GLY A 9 -10.20 -17.05 -4.47
N LEU A 10 -10.67 -16.14 -3.61
CA LEU A 10 -10.98 -14.75 -3.94
C LEU A 10 -9.74 -13.99 -4.43
N ARG A 11 -8.55 -14.25 -3.86
CA ARG A 11 -7.28 -13.66 -4.32
C ARG A 11 -6.99 -14.02 -5.78
N THR A 12 -7.15 -15.28 -6.19
CA THR A 12 -6.88 -15.70 -7.58
C THR A 12 -7.93 -15.16 -8.55
N PHE A 13 -9.21 -15.29 -8.20
CA PHE A 13 -10.32 -14.87 -9.06
C PHE A 13 -10.33 -13.36 -9.31
N PHE A 14 -10.12 -12.55 -8.26
CA PHE A 14 -10.18 -11.10 -8.36
C PHE A 14 -8.95 -10.49 -9.04
N VAL A 15 -7.76 -11.09 -8.85
CA VAL A 15 -6.54 -10.68 -9.57
C VAL A 15 -6.71 -10.95 -11.07
N GLU A 16 -7.20 -12.13 -11.46
CA GLU A 16 -7.42 -12.46 -12.87
C GLU A 16 -8.49 -11.58 -13.50
N ASP A 17 -9.66 -11.40 -12.88
CA ASP A 17 -10.74 -10.59 -13.44
C ASP A 17 -10.38 -9.10 -13.51
N LEU A 18 -9.70 -8.52 -12.50
CA LEU A 18 -9.26 -7.12 -12.55
C LEU A 18 -8.13 -6.90 -13.58
N LEU A 19 -7.24 -7.89 -13.76
CA LEU A 19 -6.21 -7.88 -14.80
C LEU A 19 -6.78 -8.05 -16.21
N LEU A 20 -7.90 -8.77 -16.35
CA LEU A 20 -8.52 -9.10 -17.64
C LEU A 20 -9.61 -8.09 -18.05
N ALA A 21 -10.26 -7.40 -17.11
CA ALA A 21 -11.34 -6.44 -17.37
C ALA A 21 -10.86 -4.99 -17.60
N GLY A 22 -9.57 -4.69 -17.46
CA GLY A 22 -9.03 -3.36 -17.70
C GLY A 22 -8.86 -3.04 -19.20
N PRO A 23 -9.31 -1.88 -19.70
CA PRO A 23 -9.26 -1.53 -21.14
C PRO A 23 -7.85 -1.24 -21.68
N ARG A 24 -6.80 -1.30 -20.86
CA ARG A 24 -5.41 -1.01 -21.26
C ARG A 24 -4.61 -2.30 -21.41
N ARG A 25 -4.93 -3.03 -22.48
CA ARG A 25 -4.18 -4.22 -22.93
C ARG A 25 -2.73 -3.84 -23.24
N GLY A 26 -1.79 -4.57 -22.62
CA GLY A 26 -0.39 -4.66 -23.04
C GLY A 26 0.58 -3.77 -22.28
N GLY A 27 0.90 -4.10 -21.03
CA GLY A 27 2.07 -3.50 -20.37
C GLY A 27 2.22 -3.72 -18.87
N MET A 28 1.12 -4.01 -18.16
CA MET A 28 1.11 -4.13 -16.69
C MET A 28 1.53 -5.51 -16.16
N ASN A 29 1.73 -6.50 -17.04
CA ASN A 29 2.14 -7.87 -16.69
C ASN A 29 3.65 -8.00 -16.51
N LYS A 30 4.22 -7.25 -15.57
CA LYS A 30 5.52 -7.61 -15.00
C LYS A 30 5.28 -8.03 -13.56
N TYR A 31 5.34 -9.34 -13.36
CA TYR A 31 5.50 -9.91 -12.04
C TYR A 31 6.79 -9.34 -11.46
N LEU A 32 6.69 -8.80 -10.26
CA LEU A 32 7.84 -8.46 -9.44
C LEU A 32 7.87 -9.51 -8.33
N LEU A 33 9.05 -10.08 -8.07
CA LEU A 33 9.27 -10.75 -6.80
C LEU A 33 9.20 -9.66 -5.75
N ILE A 34 8.13 -9.65 -4.97
CA ILE A 34 7.97 -8.68 -3.91
C ILE A 34 8.15 -9.41 -2.60
N GLU A 35 9.14 -8.93 -1.87
CA GLU A 35 9.33 -9.28 -0.48
C GLU A 35 8.09 -8.80 0.27
N GLY A 36 7.32 -9.73 0.82
CA GLY A 36 6.20 -9.40 1.70
C GLY A 36 6.71 -8.87 3.03
N LEU A 37 7.40 -7.71 3.08
CA LEU A 37 7.97 -7.18 4.32
C LEU A 37 8.12 -5.66 4.36
N ARG A 38 7.95 -5.15 5.58
CA ARG A 38 8.36 -3.81 6.05
C ARG A 38 9.86 -3.59 5.74
N LEU A 39 10.15 -2.96 4.61
CA LEU A 39 11.49 -2.78 4.02
C LEU A 39 12.54 -2.11 4.92
N LYS A 40 12.16 -1.43 6.00
CA LYS A 40 13.14 -0.73 6.87
C LYS A 40 14.05 -1.64 7.70
N ARG A 41 13.79 -2.95 7.80
CA ARG A 41 14.63 -3.87 8.60
C ARG A 41 15.26 -5.01 7.81
N SER A 42 15.04 -5.04 6.50
CA SER A 42 15.45 -6.16 5.65
C SER A 42 16.68 -5.86 4.80
N ILE A 43 17.26 -4.65 4.91
CA ILE A 43 18.38 -4.19 4.08
C ILE A 43 19.56 -3.83 4.97
N TYR A 44 20.70 -4.46 4.73
CA TYR A 44 22.00 -4.02 5.26
C TYR A 44 22.69 -3.11 4.27
N VAL A 45 23.30 -2.05 4.77
CA VAL A 45 24.13 -1.10 4.00
C VAL A 45 25.56 -1.10 4.55
N SER A 46 26.53 -0.71 3.72
CA SER A 46 27.93 -0.59 4.17
C SER A 46 28.04 0.49 5.25
N ALA A 47 28.88 0.25 6.26
CA ALA A 47 29.16 1.27 7.28
C ALA A 47 29.99 2.43 6.73
N GLU A 48 30.82 2.16 5.73
CA GLU A 48 31.75 3.08 5.09
C GLU A 48 31.10 3.82 3.91
N GLU A 49 30.27 3.13 3.13
CA GLU A 49 29.58 3.68 1.96
C GLU A 49 28.07 3.36 2.01
N PRO A 50 27.24 4.22 2.64
CA PRO A 50 25.81 3.95 2.86
C PRO A 50 24.95 3.81 1.58
N THR A 51 25.50 4.15 0.41
CA THR A 51 24.85 3.94 -0.89
C THR A 51 24.98 2.50 -1.39
N VAL A 52 25.79 1.66 -0.75
CA VAL A 52 25.99 0.26 -1.12
C VAL A 52 25.16 -0.65 -0.21
N ILE A 53 24.27 -1.41 -0.83
CA ILE A 53 23.53 -2.49 -0.18
C ILE A 53 24.47 -3.69 -0.04
N THR A 54 24.69 -4.15 1.20
CA THR A 54 25.57 -5.28 1.52
C THR A 54 24.82 -6.58 1.75
N GLY A 55 23.50 -6.53 1.97
CA GLY A 55 22.69 -7.73 2.11
C GLY A 55 21.19 -7.45 2.17
N LEU A 56 20.41 -8.46 1.77
CA LEU A 56 18.95 -8.53 1.95
C LEU A 56 18.64 -9.72 2.87
N ILE A 57 17.79 -9.51 3.87
CA ILE A 57 17.35 -10.53 4.82
C ILE A 57 15.84 -10.59 4.92
N ASP A 58 15.34 -11.58 5.65
CA ASP A 58 13.92 -11.83 5.88
C ASP A 58 13.09 -12.19 4.61
N TRP A 59 13.75 -12.58 3.51
CA TRP A 59 13.10 -12.93 2.24
C TRP A 59 12.21 -14.19 2.29
N GLN A 60 12.09 -14.92 3.41
CA GLN A 60 11.28 -16.14 3.54
C GLN A 60 9.79 -15.96 3.22
N SER A 61 9.29 -14.71 3.24
CA SER A 61 7.90 -14.37 2.93
C SER A 61 7.74 -13.77 1.53
N THR A 62 8.74 -13.89 0.65
CA THR A 62 8.69 -13.35 -0.71
C THR A 62 7.68 -14.09 -1.57
N SER A 63 6.87 -13.34 -2.33
CA SER A 63 5.90 -13.87 -3.27
C SER A 63 6.11 -13.27 -4.66
N ILE A 64 5.68 -13.99 -5.68
CA ILE A 64 5.54 -13.43 -7.03
C ILE A 64 4.20 -12.70 -7.06
N GLU A 65 4.23 -11.37 -7.17
CA GLU A 65 3.03 -10.54 -7.18
C GLU A 65 3.08 -9.51 -8.32
N PRO A 66 1.92 -9.08 -8.84
CA PRO A 66 1.88 -8.00 -9.80
C PRO A 66 2.46 -6.70 -9.21
N ALA A 67 3.46 -6.13 -9.88
CA ALA A 67 4.16 -4.94 -9.39
C ALA A 67 3.23 -3.73 -9.15
N PHE A 68 2.09 -3.68 -9.85
CA PHE A 68 1.12 -2.59 -9.72
C PHE A 68 0.51 -2.48 -8.33
N ILE A 69 0.46 -3.57 -7.55
CA ILE A 69 -0.13 -3.58 -6.20
C ILE A 69 0.52 -2.53 -5.29
N TYR A 70 1.83 -2.30 -5.50
CA TYR A 70 2.65 -1.41 -4.70
C TYR A 70 2.83 -0.03 -5.34
N ALA A 71 2.22 0.20 -6.50
CA ALA A 71 2.37 1.48 -7.20
C ALA A 71 1.79 2.65 -6.41
N ASN A 72 0.74 2.40 -5.61
CA ASN A 72 0.05 3.42 -4.82
C ASN A 72 0.46 3.42 -3.34
N GLU A 73 1.34 2.51 -2.91
CA GLU A 73 1.86 2.52 -1.55
C GLU A 73 3.04 3.49 -1.44
N THR A 74 2.99 4.37 -0.44
CA THR A 74 4.14 5.20 -0.06
C THR A 74 4.89 4.47 1.04
N PRO A 75 6.13 4.04 0.81
CA PRO A 75 6.91 3.37 1.84
C PRO A 75 7.17 4.35 2.96
N ASP A 76 7.28 3.81 4.16
CA ASP A 76 7.39 4.56 5.39
C ASP A 76 8.65 5.44 5.49
N PHE A 77 9.71 5.19 4.72
CA PHE A 77 10.89 6.08 4.65
C PHE A 77 10.63 7.33 3.80
N ALA A 78 9.70 7.23 2.85
CA ALA A 78 9.25 8.33 2.02
C ALA A 78 7.94 8.92 2.54
N ALA A 79 7.36 8.40 3.63
CA ALA A 79 6.13 8.94 4.19
C ALA A 79 6.40 10.32 4.80
N LEU A 80 5.51 11.27 4.54
CA LEU A 80 5.57 12.57 5.19
C LEU A 80 5.41 12.39 6.71
N PRO A 81 6.23 13.06 7.53
CA PRO A 81 6.08 13.02 8.97
C PRO A 81 4.69 13.53 9.34
N ARG A 82 3.97 12.78 10.19
CA ARG A 82 2.75 13.32 10.79
C ARG A 82 3.17 14.49 11.67
N VAL A 83 2.68 15.69 11.37
CA VAL A 83 2.86 16.84 12.26
C VAL A 83 2.22 16.45 13.60
N PRO A 84 2.98 16.37 14.70
CA PRO A 84 2.36 16.16 16.00
C PRO A 84 1.42 17.34 16.26
N GLU A 85 0.15 17.06 16.58
CA GLU A 85 -0.67 18.06 17.25
C GLU A 85 0.12 18.52 18.47
N GLU A 86 0.35 19.83 18.59
CA GLU A 86 1.16 20.40 19.66
C GLU A 86 0.54 20.06 21.02
N ASP A 87 1.19 19.18 21.79
CA ASP A 87 0.85 18.98 23.19
C ASP A 87 1.42 20.19 23.97
N PRO A 88 0.61 21.02 24.66
CA PRO A 88 1.05 22.33 25.18
C PRO A 88 2.05 22.28 26.35
N LEU A 89 2.71 21.15 26.62
CA LEU A 89 3.38 20.87 27.88
C LEU A 89 4.82 20.36 27.71
N GLU A 90 5.68 21.04 26.94
CA GLU A 90 7.13 20.78 27.01
C GLU A 90 7.96 22.06 27.20
N ASN A 91 8.43 22.21 28.44
CA ASN A 91 9.36 23.19 29.02
C ASN A 91 10.31 23.99 28.09
N GLU A 92 10.27 25.31 28.28
CA GLU A 92 10.97 26.43 27.61
C GLU A 92 12.52 26.47 27.69
N GLN A 93 13.21 25.36 28.00
CA GLN A 93 14.67 25.39 28.26
C GLN A 93 15.52 24.56 27.30
N ASN A 94 14.90 23.74 26.42
CA ASN A 94 15.59 22.98 25.35
C ASN A 94 15.01 23.25 23.95
N GLU A 95 14.10 24.21 23.80
CA GLU A 95 13.29 24.40 22.60
C GLU A 95 14.09 24.76 21.34
N THR A 96 15.19 25.51 21.47
CA THR A 96 15.90 26.06 20.30
C THR A 96 16.71 25.02 19.51
N GLU A 97 17.39 24.08 20.19
CA GLU A 97 18.14 23.00 19.51
C GLU A 97 17.22 21.87 19.02
N VAL A 98 16.20 21.52 19.80
CA VAL A 98 15.20 20.51 19.43
C VAL A 98 14.35 20.98 18.25
N SER A 99 13.99 22.26 18.18
CA SER A 99 13.28 22.86 17.05
C SER A 99 14.11 22.83 15.76
N GLY A 100 15.39 23.20 15.82
CA GLY A 100 16.27 23.18 14.66
C GLY A 100 16.55 21.78 14.10
N GLN A 101 16.64 20.77 14.97
CA GLN A 101 16.80 19.37 14.53
C GLN A 101 15.50 18.82 13.92
N LYS A 102 14.36 19.08 14.56
CA LYS A 102 13.03 18.70 14.04
C LYS A 102 12.74 19.34 12.69
N GLU A 103 13.11 20.61 12.50
CA GLU A 103 12.96 21.29 11.20
C GLU A 103 13.81 20.63 10.11
N ARG A 104 15.05 20.23 10.42
CA ARG A 104 15.91 19.47 9.49
C ARG A 104 15.31 18.12 9.13
N GLU A 105 14.84 17.36 10.12
CA GLU A 105 14.21 16.05 9.88
C GLU A 105 12.95 16.17 9.01
N LEU A 106 12.12 17.18 9.25
CA LEU A 106 10.96 17.48 8.41
C LEU A 106 11.36 17.83 6.98
N LYS A 107 12.42 18.62 6.81
CA LYS A 107 12.96 18.99 5.50
C LYS A 107 13.52 17.78 4.77
N ASP A 108 14.28 16.94 5.45
CA ASP A 108 14.88 15.73 4.87
C ASP A 108 13.79 14.72 4.46
N ALA A 109 12.77 14.52 5.30
CA ALA A 109 11.63 13.68 4.96
C ALA A 109 10.81 14.24 3.79
N SER A 110 10.65 15.56 3.71
CA SER A 110 9.99 16.22 2.57
C SER A 110 10.76 15.99 1.26
N VAL A 111 12.09 16.15 1.28
CA VAL A 111 12.95 15.87 0.12
C VAL A 111 12.87 14.40 -0.28
N CYS A 112 12.85 13.49 0.70
CA CYS A 112 12.69 12.06 0.45
C CYS A 112 11.36 11.74 -0.22
N TYR A 113 10.24 12.27 0.29
CA TYR A 113 8.91 12.11 -0.28
C TYR A 113 8.85 12.64 -1.72
N GLN A 114 9.33 13.86 -1.96
CA GLN A 114 9.32 14.48 -3.29
C GLN A 114 10.16 13.68 -4.28
N THR A 115 11.34 13.21 -3.86
CA THR A 115 12.21 12.39 -4.69
C THR A 115 11.54 11.06 -5.01
N TYR A 116 10.94 10.39 -4.02
CA TYR A 116 10.20 9.16 -4.22
C TYR A 116 9.04 9.35 -5.21
N ASP A 117 8.22 10.39 -5.02
CA ASP A 117 7.08 10.65 -5.91
C ASP A 117 7.51 10.92 -7.35
N VAL A 118 8.56 11.72 -7.56
CA VAL A 118 9.11 11.99 -8.90
C VAL A 118 9.67 10.71 -9.52
N VAL A 119 10.44 9.92 -8.79
CA VAL A 119 10.99 8.65 -9.29
C VAL A 119 9.85 7.71 -9.71
N MET A 120 8.87 7.51 -8.83
CA MET A 120 7.76 6.58 -9.07
C MET A 120 6.82 7.03 -10.17
N THR A 121 6.61 8.35 -10.33
CA THR A 121 5.68 8.91 -11.32
C THR A 121 6.34 9.16 -12.68
N ALA A 122 7.62 9.58 -12.72
CA ALA A 122 8.30 9.97 -13.95
C ALA A 122 9.32 8.94 -14.46
N LEU A 123 10.05 8.24 -13.58
CA LEU A 123 11.12 7.32 -13.99
C LEU A 123 10.65 5.87 -14.09
N VAL A 124 9.74 5.46 -13.21
CA VAL A 124 9.17 4.10 -13.22
C VAL A 124 7.98 4.03 -14.19
N HIS A 125 8.27 4.22 -15.48
CA HIS A 125 7.28 4.26 -16.58
C HIS A 125 6.30 3.09 -16.60
N LYS A 126 6.71 1.91 -16.11
CA LYS A 126 5.86 0.70 -16.08
C LYS A 126 4.81 0.72 -14.96
N LEU A 127 5.07 1.43 -13.86
CA LEU A 127 4.13 1.59 -12.74
C LEU A 127 3.28 2.86 -12.89
N ARG A 128 3.70 3.81 -13.73
CA ARG A 128 2.95 5.05 -13.99
C ARG A 128 1.46 4.82 -14.30
N PRO A 129 1.05 3.86 -15.14
CA PRO A 129 -0.38 3.66 -15.40
C PRO A 129 -1.14 3.19 -14.16
N ALA A 130 -0.50 2.44 -13.26
CA ALA A 130 -1.09 2.02 -11.99
C ALA A 130 -1.20 3.18 -10.99
N ARG A 131 -0.23 4.09 -10.95
CA ARG A 131 -0.31 5.32 -10.11
C ARG A 131 -1.44 6.27 -10.50
N LEU A 132 -1.97 6.14 -11.71
CA LEU A 132 -3.10 6.95 -12.18
C LEU A 132 -4.47 6.32 -11.87
N LEU A 133 -4.49 5.09 -11.34
CA LEU A 133 -5.71 4.40 -10.96
C LEU A 133 -6.13 4.81 -9.54
N ASP A 134 -7.42 4.68 -9.25
CA ASP A 134 -7.96 5.01 -7.93
C ASP A 134 -7.39 4.07 -6.85
N PRO A 135 -6.91 4.60 -5.71
CA PRO A 135 -6.38 3.83 -4.58
C PRO A 135 -7.25 2.65 -4.11
N THR A 136 -8.57 2.76 -4.26
CA THR A 136 -9.56 1.73 -3.87
C THR A 136 -9.33 0.41 -4.59
N LEU A 137 -8.82 0.45 -5.83
CA LEU A 137 -8.48 -0.75 -6.58
C LEU A 137 -7.31 -1.53 -5.96
N PHE A 138 -6.45 -0.86 -5.18
CA PHE A 138 -5.26 -1.44 -4.58
C PHE A 138 -5.44 -1.84 -3.12
N ARG A 139 -6.33 -1.16 -2.39
CA ARG A 139 -6.55 -1.40 -0.96
C ARG A 139 -6.93 -2.84 -0.66
N LEU A 140 -7.77 -3.46 -1.48
CA LEU A 140 -8.12 -4.87 -1.33
C LEU A 140 -6.88 -5.78 -1.29
N PHE A 141 -5.91 -5.56 -2.20
CA PHE A 141 -4.68 -6.35 -2.23
C PHE A 141 -3.80 -6.12 -1.00
N HIS A 142 -3.73 -4.88 -0.50
CA HIS A 142 -3.02 -4.56 0.73
C HIS A 142 -3.59 -5.34 1.93
N TYR A 143 -4.92 -5.31 2.12
CA TYR A 143 -5.55 -5.98 3.27
C TYR A 143 -5.56 -7.52 3.16
N CYS A 144 -5.50 -8.08 1.96
CA CYS A 144 -5.29 -9.52 1.77
C CYS A 144 -3.95 -9.99 2.38
N HIS A 145 -2.90 -9.17 2.31
CA HIS A 145 -1.58 -9.51 2.87
C HIS A 145 -1.52 -9.29 4.39
N THR A 146 -2.38 -8.42 4.92
CA THR A 146 -2.40 -8.04 6.34
C THR A 146 -3.61 -8.58 7.10
N THR A 147 -4.37 -9.52 6.53
CA THR A 147 -5.59 -10.06 7.17
C THR A 147 -5.31 -10.68 8.54
N TRP A 148 -4.12 -11.23 8.77
CA TRP A 148 -3.71 -11.73 10.09
C TRP A 148 -3.62 -10.62 11.16
N ARG A 149 -3.35 -9.38 10.74
CA ARG A 149 -3.23 -8.20 11.60
C ARG A 149 -4.54 -7.40 11.64
N ASP A 150 -5.14 -7.19 10.48
CA ASP A 150 -6.25 -6.26 10.25
C ASP A 150 -7.63 -6.96 10.23
N SER A 151 -7.64 -8.29 10.40
CA SER A 151 -8.80 -9.18 10.40
C SER A 151 -9.53 -9.30 9.06
N ALA A 152 -10.41 -10.31 8.97
CA ALA A 152 -11.30 -10.49 7.82
C ALA A 152 -12.34 -9.35 7.67
N VAL A 153 -12.60 -8.58 8.73
CA VAL A 153 -13.54 -7.45 8.72
C VAL A 153 -13.00 -6.33 7.83
N ALA A 154 -11.69 -6.02 7.90
CA ALA A 154 -11.07 -5.01 7.05
C ALA A 154 -11.16 -5.38 5.56
N VAL A 155 -10.91 -6.65 5.21
CA VAL A 155 -11.07 -7.14 3.83
C VAL A 155 -12.52 -6.99 3.35
N ARG A 156 -13.50 -7.31 4.21
CA ARG A 156 -14.93 -7.14 3.89
C ARG A 156 -15.30 -5.67 3.68
N GLN A 157 -14.76 -4.76 4.49
CA GLN A 157 -14.97 -3.33 4.33
C GLN A 157 -14.50 -2.84 2.96
N GLU A 158 -13.31 -3.26 2.51
CA GLU A 158 -12.79 -2.87 1.19
C GLU A 158 -13.59 -3.48 0.05
N LEU A 159 -14.06 -4.73 0.17
CA LEU A 159 -14.98 -5.32 -0.81
C LEU A 159 -16.31 -4.57 -0.90
N ILE A 160 -16.86 -4.13 0.23
CA ILE A 160 -18.08 -3.31 0.26
C ILE A 160 -17.84 -1.98 -0.45
N GLU A 161 -16.74 -1.27 -0.12
CA GLU A 161 -16.43 0.01 -0.75
C GLU A 161 -16.18 -0.13 -2.26
N LEU A 162 -15.47 -1.17 -2.67
CA LEU A 162 -15.23 -1.48 -4.07
C LEU A 162 -16.52 -1.79 -4.83
N SER A 163 -17.44 -2.54 -4.22
CA SER A 163 -18.74 -2.83 -4.82
C SER A 163 -19.60 -1.57 -4.99
N ALA A 164 -19.59 -0.67 -3.99
CA ALA A 164 -20.33 0.58 -4.03
C ALA A 164 -19.82 1.52 -5.13
N ARG A 165 -18.51 1.51 -5.40
CA ARG A 165 -17.84 2.40 -6.36
C ARG A 165 -17.56 1.76 -7.72
N TRP A 166 -18.07 0.55 -7.99
CA TRP A 166 -17.74 -0.23 -9.18
C TRP A 166 -17.90 0.55 -10.49
N ALA A 167 -19.06 1.21 -10.67
CA ALA A 167 -19.36 2.00 -11.86
C ALA A 167 -18.51 3.29 -11.94
N GLU A 168 -18.24 3.93 -10.81
CA GLU A 168 -17.42 5.15 -10.73
C GLU A 168 -15.96 4.87 -11.11
N LEU A 169 -15.47 3.69 -10.76
CA LEU A 169 -14.12 3.22 -11.07
C LEU A 169 -13.97 2.81 -12.54
N GLY A 170 -15.04 2.85 -13.33
CA GLY A 170 -15.04 2.50 -14.75
C GLY A 170 -14.82 1.01 -15.00
N LEU A 171 -15.15 0.15 -14.03
CA LEU A 171 -15.05 -1.30 -14.16
C LEU A 171 -16.22 -1.83 -14.99
N GLU A 172 -15.91 -2.67 -15.97
CA GLU A 172 -16.90 -3.24 -16.88
C GLU A 172 -17.69 -4.37 -16.20
N GLY A 173 -18.94 -4.56 -16.62
CA GLY A 173 -19.81 -5.63 -16.14
C GLY A 173 -20.44 -5.38 -14.76
N LEU A 174 -21.04 -6.42 -14.21
CA LEU A 174 -21.62 -6.41 -12.86
C LEU A 174 -20.53 -6.73 -11.83
N CYS A 175 -20.57 -6.06 -10.69
CA CYS A 175 -19.66 -6.38 -9.60
C CYS A 175 -19.90 -7.82 -9.10
N PRO A 176 -18.86 -8.69 -9.05
CA PRO A 176 -19.01 -10.07 -8.59
C PRO A 176 -19.35 -10.16 -7.09
N TYR A 177 -19.06 -9.09 -6.34
CA TYR A 177 -19.42 -8.98 -4.93
C TYR A 177 -20.57 -7.97 -4.77
N SER A 178 -21.73 -8.45 -4.36
CA SER A 178 -22.92 -7.63 -4.15
C SER A 178 -23.53 -7.97 -2.79
N PRO A 179 -23.12 -7.29 -1.70
CA PRO A 179 -23.57 -7.61 -0.36
C PRO A 179 -25.05 -7.28 -0.18
N THR A 180 -25.78 -8.16 0.50
CA THR A 180 -27.17 -7.92 0.89
C THR A 180 -27.27 -6.90 2.03
N GLU A 181 -28.44 -6.29 2.20
CA GLU A 181 -28.67 -5.35 3.31
C GLU A 181 -28.46 -6.00 4.69
N ALA A 182 -28.76 -7.29 4.82
CA ALA A 182 -28.50 -8.05 6.04
C ALA A 182 -27.00 -8.21 6.33
N GLU A 183 -26.19 -8.50 5.30
CA GLU A 183 -24.73 -8.60 5.42
C GLU A 183 -24.09 -7.25 5.74
N LEU A 184 -24.58 -6.15 5.15
CA LEU A 184 -24.14 -4.80 5.49
C LEU A 184 -24.46 -4.44 6.95
N LYS A 185 -25.66 -4.76 7.43
CA LYS A 185 -26.05 -4.58 8.84
C LYS A 185 -25.24 -5.45 9.78
N GLN A 186 -24.86 -6.66 9.37
CA GLN A 186 -23.98 -7.51 10.16
C GLN A 186 -22.59 -6.92 10.24
N HIS A 187 -22.01 -6.53 9.11
CA HIS A 187 -20.69 -5.91 9.05
C HIS A 187 -20.58 -4.63 9.88
N ALA A 188 -21.64 -3.81 9.91
CA ALA A 188 -21.67 -2.61 10.76
C ALA A 188 -21.67 -2.89 12.27
N ARG A 189 -21.86 -4.15 12.69
CA ARG A 189 -21.85 -4.59 14.10
C ARG A 189 -20.58 -5.35 14.49
N ASP A 190 -19.79 -5.78 13.49
CA ASP A 190 -18.52 -6.50 13.67
C ASP A 190 -17.38 -5.52 14.00
#